data_AF-A0A1Q3GNN3-F1
#
_entry.id   AF-A0A1Q3GNN3-F1
#
_cell.length_a   1.000
_cell.length_b   1.000
_cell.length_c   1.000
_cell.angle_alpha   90.00
_cell.angle_beta   90.00
_cell.angle_gamma   90.00
#
_symmetry.space_group_name_H-M   'P 1'
#
loop_
_entity.id
_entity.type
_entity.pdbx_description
1 polymer ?
#
loop_
_entity_poly.entity_id
_entity_poly.type
_entity_poly.pdbx_seq_one_letter_code
_entity_poly.pdbx_strand_id
1 'polypeptide(L)'
;MNIAKALKKKNQLINDINKIKAKVKHNNSILKGNEPEYHIPTLLEQLQTKTNELIRLKVKLTQANAQVQEKIYRIGELKSMITFYREVSVNQGKVRQRYNDVVAEYEAQLKQKERDDIIEQLEEDITQLQDELDTFNYTHTIT
;
A
#
# COMPACT_ATOMS: atom_id res chain seq x y z
N MET A 1 3.85 -17.90 -14.13
CA MET A 1 3.22 -16.56 -14.25
C MET A 1 4.20 -15.55 -13.69
N ASN A 2 4.44 -14.40 -14.33
CA ASN A 2 5.33 -13.38 -13.74
C ASN A 2 4.68 -12.69 -12.53
N ILE A 3 5.48 -12.08 -11.66
CA ILE A 3 5.00 -11.46 -10.42
C ILE A 3 4.01 -10.33 -10.74
N ALA A 4 4.26 -9.52 -11.78
CA ALA A 4 3.33 -8.47 -12.22
C ALA A 4 1.92 -9.02 -12.55
N LYS A 5 1.84 -10.09 -13.35
CA LYS A 5 0.57 -10.78 -13.64
C LYS A 5 -0.03 -11.40 -12.38
N ALA A 6 0.79 -11.94 -11.48
CA ALA A 6 0.35 -12.50 -10.21
C ALA A 6 -0.29 -11.44 -9.30
N LEU A 7 0.30 -10.25 -9.21
CA LEU A 7 -0.25 -9.11 -8.47
C LEU A 7 -1.59 -8.66 -9.05
N LYS A 8 -1.72 -8.58 -10.38
CA LYS A 8 -2.99 -8.27 -11.05
C LYS A 8 -4.05 -9.34 -10.73
N LYS A 9 -3.70 -10.63 -10.83
CA LYS A 9 -4.60 -11.74 -10.50
C LYS A 9 -5.02 -11.73 -9.03
N LYS A 10 -4.12 -11.39 -8.11
CA LYS A 10 -4.44 -11.21 -6.68
C LYS A 10 -5.53 -10.16 -6.48
N ASN A 11 -5.41 -8.99 -7.12
CA ASN A 11 -6.40 -7.92 -7.02
C ASN A 11 -7.74 -8.32 -7.63
N GLN A 12 -7.72 -9.04 -8.76
CA GLN A 12 -8.93 -9.62 -9.36
C GLN A 12 -9.62 -10.61 -8.41
N LEU A 13 -8.87 -11.53 -7.79
CA LEU A 13 -9.43 -12.48 -6.82
C LEU A 13 -10.05 -11.78 -5.61
N ILE A 14 -9.42 -10.73 -5.09
CA ILE A 14 -9.98 -9.91 -4.00
C ILE A 14 -11.32 -9.29 -4.42
N ASN A 15 -11.39 -8.72 -5.63
CA ASN A 15 -12.62 -8.12 -6.14
C ASN A 15 -13.73 -9.15 -6.35
N ASP A 16 -13.41 -10.32 -6.91
CA ASP A 16 -14.37 -11.41 -7.08
C ASP A 16 -14.91 -11.91 -5.73
N ILE A 17 -14.02 -12.12 -4.75
CA ILE A 17 -14.40 -12.51 -3.38
C ILE A 17 -15.35 -11.48 -2.77
N ASN A 18 -15.05 -10.18 -2.93
CA ASN A 18 -15.90 -9.12 -2.41
C ASN A 18 -17.27 -9.10 -3.09
N LYS A 19 -17.34 -9.33 -4.41
CA LYS A 19 -18.61 -9.46 -5.15
C LYS A 19 -19.45 -10.63 -4.64
N ILE A 20 -18.83 -11.80 -4.44
CA ILE A 20 -19.55 -12.99 -3.92
C ILE A 20 -20.05 -12.71 -2.50
N LYS A 21 -19.21 -12.14 -1.63
CA LYS A 21 -19.63 -11.75 -0.27
C LYS A 21 -20.80 -10.77 -0.29
N ALA A 22 -20.80 -9.78 -1.17
CA ALA A 22 -21.90 -8.83 -1.32
C ALA A 22 -23.20 -9.54 -1.76
N LYS A 23 -23.12 -10.43 -2.75
CA LYS A 23 -24.27 -11.22 -3.21
C LYS A 23 -24.85 -12.10 -2.09
N VAL A 24 -24.01 -12.79 -1.34
CA VAL A 24 -24.45 -13.62 -0.21
C VAL A 24 -25.11 -12.75 0.86
N LYS A 25 -24.47 -11.64 1.26
CA LYS A 25 -25.03 -10.72 2.27
C LYS A 25 -26.41 -10.19 1.90
N HIS A 26 -26.62 -9.83 0.63
CA HIS A 26 -27.87 -9.26 0.17
C HIS A 26 -28.99 -10.29 -0.02
N ASN A 27 -28.65 -11.51 -0.47
CA ASN A 27 -29.64 -12.47 -0.97
C ASN A 27 -29.84 -13.70 -0.06
N ASN A 28 -29.17 -13.77 1.09
CA ASN A 28 -29.29 -14.91 2.00
C ASN A 28 -30.69 -15.05 2.62
N SER A 29 -31.41 -13.94 2.79
CA SER A 29 -32.74 -13.91 3.38
C SER A 29 -33.73 -13.36 2.37
N ILE A 30 -34.77 -14.13 2.07
CA ILE A 30 -35.86 -13.73 1.18
C ILE A 30 -37.21 -13.95 1.88
N LEU A 31 -38.25 -13.23 1.45
CA LEU A 31 -39.60 -13.44 1.95
C LEU A 31 -40.07 -14.87 1.61
N LYS A 32 -40.72 -15.52 2.58
CA LYS A 32 -41.25 -16.88 2.41
C LYS A 32 -42.29 -16.88 1.28
N GLY A 33 -42.05 -17.68 0.25
CA GLY A 33 -42.90 -17.77 -0.95
C GLY A 33 -42.29 -17.10 -2.19
N ASN A 34 -41.23 -16.31 -2.04
CA ASN A 34 -40.47 -15.79 -3.17
C ASN A 34 -39.46 -16.82 -3.68
N GLU A 35 -39.19 -16.80 -4.98
CA GLU A 35 -38.12 -17.61 -5.57
C GLU A 35 -36.75 -16.93 -5.32
N PRO A 36 -35.73 -17.68 -4.87
CA PRO A 36 -34.39 -17.12 -4.65
C PRO A 36 -33.71 -16.78 -5.98
N GLU A 37 -33.24 -15.53 -6.11
CA GLU A 37 -32.45 -15.08 -7.28
C GLU A 37 -31.07 -15.79 -7.36
N TYR A 38 -30.53 -16.22 -6.22
CA TYR A 38 -29.24 -16.89 -6.15
C TYR A 38 -29.28 -18.13 -5.26
N HIS A 39 -28.55 -19.17 -5.69
CA HIS A 39 -28.30 -20.33 -4.84
C HIS A 39 -27.11 -20.09 -3.90
N ILE A 40 -27.42 -19.74 -2.65
CA ILE A 40 -26.43 -19.34 -1.63
C ILE A 40 -25.37 -20.43 -1.34
N PRO A 41 -25.71 -21.73 -1.20
CA PRO A 41 -24.70 -22.77 -0.98
C PRO A 41 -23.60 -22.81 -2.04
N THR A 42 -23.95 -22.74 -3.32
CA THR A 42 -22.96 -22.67 -4.42
C THR A 42 -22.13 -21.39 -4.36
N LEU A 43 -22.70 -20.24 -3.98
CA LEU A 43 -21.92 -19.02 -3.79
C LEU A 43 -20.91 -19.16 -2.64
N LEU A 44 -21.25 -19.88 -1.57
CA LEU A 44 -20.33 -20.15 -0.46
C LEU A 44 -19.19 -21.10 -0.88
N GLU A 45 -19.48 -22.13 -1.67
CA GLU A 45 -18.44 -23.02 -2.24
C GLU A 45 -17.48 -22.26 -3.16
N GLN A 46 -18.02 -21.39 -4.03
CA GLN A 46 -17.22 -20.50 -4.88
C GLN A 46 -16.36 -19.54 -4.05
N LEU A 47 -16.93 -18.98 -2.97
CA LEU A 47 -16.21 -18.11 -2.04
C LEU A 47 -15.02 -18.83 -1.42
N GLN A 48 -15.23 -20.05 -0.92
CA GLN A 48 -14.18 -20.86 -0.32
C GLN A 48 -13.08 -21.20 -1.35
N THR A 49 -13.48 -21.61 -2.55
CA THR A 49 -12.56 -21.94 -3.65
C THR A 49 -11.68 -20.75 -4.01
N LYS A 50 -12.28 -19.57 -4.26
CA LYS A 50 -11.51 -18.35 -4.58
C LYS A 50 -10.65 -17.87 -3.42
N THR A 51 -11.11 -18.05 -2.18
CA THR A 51 -10.31 -17.72 -0.99
C THR A 51 -9.06 -18.60 -0.91
N ASN A 52 -9.20 -19.90 -1.15
CA ASN A 52 -8.06 -20.83 -1.20
C ASN A 52 -7.10 -20.48 -2.35
N GLU A 53 -7.61 -20.11 -3.53
CA GLU A 53 -6.80 -19.64 -4.64
C GLU A 53 -6.00 -18.37 -4.26
N LEU A 54 -6.65 -17.41 -3.60
CA LEU A 54 -6.01 -16.19 -3.11
C LEU A 54 -4.90 -16.50 -2.10
N ILE A 55 -5.14 -17.42 -1.16
CA ILE A 55 -4.14 -17.85 -0.16
C ILE A 55 -2.92 -18.45 -0.86
N ARG A 56 -3.12 -19.41 -1.78
CA ARG A 56 -2.03 -20.04 -2.53
C ARG A 56 -1.21 -19.00 -3.30
N LEU A 57 -1.88 -18.04 -3.94
CA LEU A 57 -1.23 -16.98 -4.67
C LEU A 57 -0.42 -16.05 -3.76
N LYS A 58 -0.93 -15.71 -2.56
CA LYS A 58 -0.20 -14.90 -1.57
C LYS A 58 1.08 -15.61 -1.10
N VAL A 59 1.02 -16.91 -0.81
CA VAL A 59 2.21 -17.68 -0.40
C VAL A 59 3.30 -17.62 -1.46
N LYS A 60 2.94 -17.88 -2.72
CA LYS A 60 3.88 -17.84 -3.84
C LYS A 60 4.48 -16.45 -4.07
N LEU A 61 3.66 -15.40 -3.95
CA LEU A 61 4.13 -14.02 -4.03
C LEU A 61 5.12 -13.68 -2.91
N THR A 62 4.83 -14.08 -1.67
CA THR A 62 5.74 -13.85 -0.54
C THR A 62 7.08 -14.55 -0.77
N GLN A 63 7.07 -15.80 -1.23
CA GLN A 63 8.30 -16.53 -1.54
C GLN A 63 9.12 -15.87 -2.66
N ALA A 64 8.46 -15.43 -3.73
CA ALA A 64 9.13 -14.75 -4.83
C ALA A 64 9.70 -13.38 -4.42
N ASN A 65 8.98 -12.65 -3.57
CA ASN A 65 9.39 -11.33 -3.08
C ASN A 65 10.57 -11.38 -2.08
N ALA A 66 10.90 -12.55 -1.53
CA ALA A 66 11.98 -12.68 -0.54
C ALA A 66 13.32 -12.09 -1.02
N GLN A 67 13.62 -12.18 -2.32
CA GLN A 67 14.85 -11.67 -2.93
C GLN A 67 14.94 -10.14 -2.96
N VAL A 68 13.81 -9.45 -2.92
CA VAL A 68 13.71 -7.97 -2.99
C VAL A 68 13.04 -7.39 -1.75
N GLN A 69 12.88 -8.20 -0.70
CA GLN A 69 12.16 -7.82 0.50
C GLN A 69 12.80 -6.63 1.21
N GLU A 70 14.13 -6.57 1.21
CA GLU A 70 14.89 -5.44 1.74
C GLU A 70 14.55 -4.13 1.00
N LYS A 71 14.48 -4.15 -0.33
CA LYS A 71 14.12 -2.97 -1.14
C LYS A 71 12.71 -2.47 -0.79
N ILE A 72 11.76 -3.40 -0.61
CA ILE A 72 10.39 -3.07 -0.20
C ILE A 72 10.38 -2.37 1.17
N TYR A 73 11.15 -2.90 2.14
CA TYR A 73 11.27 -2.26 3.45
C TYR A 73 11.98 -0.92 3.38
N ARG A 74 13.06 -0.82 2.59
CA ARG A 74 13.80 0.43 2.39
C ARG A 74 12.89 1.55 1.90
N ILE A 75 12.04 1.29 0.92
CA ILE A 75 11.05 2.28 0.45
C ILE A 75 10.13 2.74 1.60
N GLY A 76 9.70 1.82 2.47
CA GLY A 76 8.89 2.14 3.64
C GLY A 76 9.60 3.08 4.61
N GLU A 77 10.86 2.77 4.94
CA GLU A 77 11.67 3.57 5.84
C GLU A 77 12.00 4.95 5.26
N LEU A 78 12.33 5.04 3.96
CA LEU A 78 12.58 6.33 3.30
C LEU A 78 11.33 7.23 3.32
N LYS A 79 10.13 6.68 3.12
CA LYS A 79 8.87 7.43 3.27
C LYS A 79 8.64 7.91 4.69
N SER A 80 9.01 7.08 5.68
CA SER A 80 8.97 7.49 7.09
C SER A 80 9.93 8.65 7.36
N MET A 81 11.16 8.59 6.80
CA MET A 81 12.14 9.68 6.91
C MET A 81 11.64 10.98 6.28
N ILE A 82 11.06 10.92 5.07
CA ILE A 82 10.45 12.09 4.43
C ILE A 82 9.37 12.71 5.32
N THR A 83 8.53 11.87 5.92
CA THR A 83 7.46 12.33 6.82
C THR A 83 8.05 13.06 8.03
N PHE A 84 9.07 12.48 8.66
CA PHE A 84 9.82 13.12 9.73
C PHE A 84 10.44 14.46 9.31
N TYR A 85 11.17 14.50 8.19
CA TYR A 85 11.80 15.75 7.72
C TYR A 85 10.77 16.84 7.44
N ARG A 86 9.61 16.52 6.85
CA ARG A 86 8.53 17.49 6.63
C ARG A 86 7.99 18.12 7.91
N GLU A 87 8.10 17.43 9.04
CA GLU A 87 7.70 17.93 10.36
C GLU A 87 8.80 18.76 11.05
N VAL A 88 10.04 18.71 10.57
CA VAL A 88 11.14 19.49 11.15
C VAL A 88 10.93 20.98 10.88
N SER A 89 10.88 21.74 11.98
CA SER A 89 10.82 23.21 11.95
C SER A 89 12.12 23.80 11.43
N VAL A 90 12.00 24.76 10.52
CA VAL A 90 13.12 25.46 9.87
C VAL A 90 12.99 26.99 10.00
N ASN A 91 12.34 27.44 11.07
CA ASN A 91 12.15 28.86 11.37
C ASN A 91 13.49 29.59 11.51
N GLN A 92 13.62 30.74 10.85
CA GLN A 92 14.79 31.60 10.96
C GLN A 92 14.40 33.05 11.20
N GLY A 93 15.25 33.74 11.96
CA GLY A 93 15.09 35.15 12.29
C GLY A 93 13.93 35.40 13.24
N LYS A 94 13.42 36.63 13.20
CA LYS A 94 12.40 37.12 14.13
C LYS A 94 11.02 36.59 13.76
N VAL A 95 10.48 35.74 14.63
CA VAL A 95 9.14 35.15 14.50
C VAL A 95 8.28 35.61 15.67
N ARG A 96 7.12 36.20 15.38
CA ARG A 96 6.13 36.58 16.39
C ARG A 96 5.42 35.32 16.89
N GLN A 97 5.43 35.09 18.20
CA GLN A 97 4.71 33.95 18.77
C GLN A 97 3.20 34.19 18.69
N ARG A 98 2.42 33.15 18.34
CA ARG A 98 0.96 33.30 18.14
C ARG A 98 0.19 33.62 19.42
N TYR A 99 0.74 33.25 20.59
CA TYR A 99 0.03 33.30 21.87
C TYR A 99 0.44 34.46 22.78
N ASN A 100 1.63 35.03 22.56
CA ASN A 100 2.15 36.15 23.34
C ASN A 100 2.69 37.19 22.36
N ASP A 101 2.57 38.49 22.67
CA ASP A 101 3.04 39.57 21.81
C ASP A 101 4.58 39.74 21.80
N VAL A 102 5.29 38.63 21.98
CA VAL A 102 6.74 38.52 22.09
C VAL A 102 7.29 38.04 20.75
N VAL A 103 8.27 38.79 20.23
CA VAL A 103 9.06 38.41 19.07
C VAL A 103 10.26 37.61 19.56
N ALA A 104 10.36 36.36 19.13
CA ALA A 104 11.52 35.52 19.41
C ALA A 104 12.38 35.39 18.15
N GLU A 105 13.70 35.39 18.31
CA GLU A 105 14.65 35.19 17.22
C GLU A 105 15.09 33.73 17.19
N TYR A 106 14.81 33.04 16.10
CA TYR A 106 15.12 31.63 15.89
C TYR A 106 16.33 31.47 14.97
N GLU A 107 17.17 30.49 15.28
CA GLU A 107 18.21 30.01 14.39
C GLU A 107 18.00 28.52 14.13
N ALA A 108 17.74 28.16 12.86
CA ALA A 108 17.58 26.78 12.46
C ALA A 108 18.96 26.17 12.11
N GLN A 109 19.29 25.06 12.76
CA GLN A 109 20.50 24.30 12.43
C GLN A 109 20.38 23.52 11.12
N LEU A 110 19.16 23.07 10.79
CA LEU A 110 18.80 22.57 9.47
C LEU A 110 18.01 23.66 8.75
N LYS A 111 18.55 24.19 7.65
CA LYS A 111 17.87 25.25 6.91
C LYS A 111 16.80 24.66 5.99
N GLN A 112 15.82 25.49 5.62
CA GLN A 112 14.74 25.11 4.68
C GLN A 112 15.29 24.43 3.43
N LYS A 113 16.28 25.06 2.77
CA LYS A 113 16.89 24.51 1.55
C LYS A 113 17.50 23.13 1.78
N GLU A 114 18.30 22.96 2.83
CA GLU A 114 18.95 21.68 3.13
C GLU A 114 17.94 20.57 3.41
N ARG A 115 16.85 20.91 4.13
CA ARG A 115 15.76 19.97 4.38
C ARG A 115 15.07 19.55 3.07
N ASP A 116 14.80 20.51 2.19
CA ASP A 116 14.13 20.25 0.92
C ASP A 116 15.03 19.40 0.00
N ASP A 117 16.34 19.70 -0.06
CA ASP A 117 17.34 18.92 -0.80
C ASP A 117 17.42 17.46 -0.27
N ILE A 118 17.36 17.26 1.06
CA ILE A 118 17.31 15.92 1.67
C ILE A 118 16.04 15.18 1.25
N ILE A 119 14.89 15.84 1.26
CA ILE A 119 13.61 15.22 0.86
C ILE A 119 13.66 14.83 -0.62
N GLU A 120 14.18 15.70 -1.49
CA GLU A 120 14.33 15.43 -2.92
C GLU A 120 15.21 14.19 -3.15
N GLN A 121 16.37 14.10 -2.49
CA GLN A 121 17.24 12.93 -2.61
C GLN A 121 16.56 11.63 -2.14
N LEU A 122 15.80 11.68 -1.04
CA LEU A 122 15.05 10.52 -0.55
C LEU A 122 13.94 10.11 -1.53
N GLU A 123 13.32 11.07 -2.22
CA GLU A 123 12.31 10.82 -3.25
C GLU A 123 12.93 10.17 -4.50
N GLU A 124 14.10 10.64 -4.94
CA GLU A 124 14.87 10.03 -6.03
C GLU A 124 15.28 8.57 -5.71
N ASP A 125 15.80 8.33 -4.51
CA ASP A 125 16.18 7.00 -4.04
C ASP A 125 14.97 6.05 -4.05
N ILE A 126 13.79 6.53 -3.63
CA ILE A 126 12.55 5.77 -3.69
C ILE A 126 12.20 5.44 -5.15
N THR A 127 12.27 6.41 -6.06
CA THR A 127 11.96 6.20 -7.48
C THR A 127 12.87 5.13 -8.09
N GLN A 128 14.17 5.20 -7.85
CA GLN A 128 15.11 4.17 -8.34
C GLN A 128 14.75 2.77 -7.80
N LEU A 129 14.49 2.65 -6.51
CA LEU A 129 14.09 1.37 -5.91
C LEU A 129 12.77 0.84 -6.48
N GLN A 130 11.83 1.73 -6.81
CA GLN A 130 10.56 1.34 -7.43
C GLN A 130 10.78 0.80 -8.85
N ASP A 131 11.63 1.45 -9.65
CA ASP A 131 11.95 0.99 -11.02
C ASP A 131 12.63 -0.38 -11.02
N GLU A 132 13.53 -0.61 -10.07
CA GLU A 132 14.16 -1.92 -9.85
C GLU A 132 13.13 -3.00 -9.48
N LEU A 133 12.20 -2.67 -8.57
CA LEU A 133 11.12 -3.58 -8.18
C LEU A 133 10.17 -3.87 -9.34
N ASP A 134 9.84 -2.89 -10.16
CA ASP A 134 8.99 -3.08 -11.32
C ASP A 134 9.67 -3.98 -12.36
N THR A 135 10.93 -3.72 -12.66
CA THR A 135 11.75 -4.59 -13.52
C THR A 135 11.78 -6.02 -13.00
N PHE A 136 12.01 -6.21 -11.69
CA PHE A 136 11.95 -7.51 -11.04
C PHE A 136 10.57 -8.17 -11.19
N ASN A 137 9.50 -7.41 -10.96
CA ASN A 137 8.12 -7.90 -11.04
C ASN A 137 7.76 -8.40 -12.44
N TYR A 138 8.28 -7.76 -13.49
CA TYR A 138 8.04 -8.16 -14.88
C TYR A 138 8.86 -9.36 -15.32
N THR A 139 10.10 -9.48 -14.83
CA THR A 139 11.09 -10.48 -15.26
C THR A 139 11.03 -11.78 -14.46
N HIS A 140 10.58 -11.73 -13.20
CA HIS A 140 10.57 -12.90 -12.32
C HIS A 140 9.23 -13.62 -12.30
N THR A 141 9.27 -14.94 -12.19
CA THR A 141 8.08 -15.81 -12.15
C THR A 141 7.84 -16.38 -10.77
N ILE A 142 6.57 -16.46 -10.39
CA ILE A 142 6.16 -17.24 -9.23
C ILE A 142 6.14 -18.73 -9.59
N THR A 143 6.71 -19.56 -8.73
CA THR A 143 6.75 -21.03 -8.85
C THR A 143 5.53 -21.66 -8.18
#